data_AF-A0A7W8YAJ0-F1
#
_entry.id   AF-A0A7W8YAJ0-F1
#
_cell.length_a   1.000
_cell.length_b   1.000
_cell.length_c   1.000
_cell.angle_alpha   90.00
_cell.angle_beta   90.00
_cell.angle_gamma   90.00
#
_symmetry.space_group_name_H-M   'P 1'
#
loop_
_entity.id
_entity.type
_entity.pdbx_description
1 polymer ?
#
loop_
_entity_poly.entity_id
_entity_poly.type
_entity_poly.pdbx_seq_one_letter_code
_entity_poly.pdbx_strand_id
1 'polypeptide(L)'
;MTERSTQSRRARYALAGAVASSLLAASFFPSAATATPTAAPTLSPAVTAAAKPAPQENTIPLPDGLKPAHESVFWENSEACASFSFDTLERFDEEPVEYTNASSPVLGCSEDFVAFYNKSDEYYIQLSQDEIDGSYEGAMFAAWDGSRWILLSDYDGAWSYPQLRVFSNASGAALQEEMSSQLQPQGVWVSNIEHLVGPDAAIWTSNVPAESWERQKLPGQPGVTAEIRDDWKIYENRWFDDSPDMITDRFGNFHLSLDYTTTTDEVPGECYLADSTYRIKKASSTEMTANGQKLNVAIVELAELGQISYRIMLVPESASKSGLLCDIDQWLSVGSNGYLNPMIKGNFRFVSQKEINAFTKSVAWKDIVRFAGSLQFS
;
A
#
# COMPACT_ATOMS: atom_id res chain seq x y z
N MET A 1 18.30 -22.20 -29.69
CA MET A 1 16.96 -22.83 -29.74
C MET A 1 17.13 -24.27 -29.32
N THR A 2 16.85 -24.54 -28.05
CA THR A 2 16.96 -25.87 -27.45
C THR A 2 15.75 -26.01 -26.56
N GLU A 3 14.73 -26.69 -27.07
CA GLU A 3 13.54 -27.11 -26.33
C GLU A 3 13.98 -28.05 -25.20
N ARG A 4 13.69 -27.67 -23.95
CA ARG A 4 13.75 -28.59 -22.81
C ARG A 4 12.34 -28.94 -22.37
N SER A 5 11.98 -30.15 -22.75
CA SER A 5 10.92 -31.02 -22.23
C SER A 5 10.72 -30.90 -20.71
N THR A 6 9.62 -30.30 -20.28
CA THR A 6 9.10 -30.41 -18.90
C THR A 6 7.99 -31.47 -18.85
N GLN A 7 8.36 -32.69 -18.49
CA GLN A 7 7.42 -33.76 -18.15
C GLN A 7 7.82 -34.46 -16.83
N SER A 8 6.82 -34.59 -15.95
CA SER A 8 6.78 -35.30 -14.66
C SER A 8 7.44 -34.54 -13.48
N ARG A 9 6.84 -34.42 -12.29
CA ARG A 9 5.97 -35.36 -11.57
C ARG A 9 4.97 -34.60 -10.68
N ARG A 10 3.67 -34.85 -10.88
CA ARG A 10 2.64 -34.59 -9.86
C ARG A 10 2.42 -35.88 -9.09
N ALA A 11 2.85 -35.91 -7.83
CA ALA A 11 2.44 -36.94 -6.89
C ALA A 11 0.96 -36.71 -6.52
N ARG A 12 0.20 -37.79 -6.69
CA ARG A 12 -1.25 -37.85 -6.48
C ARG A 12 -1.54 -37.98 -5.00
N TYR A 13 -2.42 -37.13 -4.48
CA TYR A 13 -3.38 -37.55 -3.45
C TYR A 13 -4.78 -37.16 -3.92
N ALA A 14 -5.53 -38.19 -4.31
CA ALA A 14 -6.96 -38.12 -4.53
C ALA A 14 -7.64 -38.71 -3.30
N LEU A 15 -8.58 -37.98 -2.71
CA LEU A 15 -9.71 -38.58 -2.03
C LEU A 15 -10.96 -37.81 -2.42
N ALA A 16 -11.92 -38.60 -2.91
CA ALA A 16 -13.06 -38.22 -3.69
C ALA A 16 -14.33 -38.12 -2.85
N GLY A 17 -15.32 -37.41 -3.39
CA GLY A 17 -16.75 -37.60 -3.14
C GLY A 17 -17.41 -36.43 -2.40
N ALA A 18 -18.56 -35.90 -2.79
CA ALA A 18 -19.41 -36.14 -3.94
C ALA A 18 -20.36 -34.93 -4.12
N VAL A 19 -20.70 -34.72 -5.38
CA VAL A 19 -21.72 -33.86 -6.01
C VAL A 19 -23.06 -33.73 -5.26
N ALA A 20 -23.62 -32.51 -5.25
CA ALA A 20 -25.06 -32.29 -5.50
C ALA A 20 -25.34 -30.82 -5.88
N SER A 21 -25.71 -30.63 -7.15
CA SER A 21 -26.29 -29.41 -7.72
C SER A 21 -27.62 -29.05 -7.07
N SER A 22 -27.96 -27.76 -7.01
CA SER A 22 -29.34 -27.26 -7.22
C SER A 22 -29.34 -25.74 -7.43
N LEU A 23 -29.75 -25.33 -8.63
CA LEU A 23 -30.30 -24.01 -8.92
C LEU A 23 -31.50 -23.71 -8.00
N LEU A 24 -31.66 -22.46 -7.60
CA LEU A 24 -32.96 -21.78 -7.64
C LEU A 24 -32.78 -20.26 -7.55
N ALA A 25 -33.26 -19.59 -8.58
CA ALA A 25 -33.47 -18.16 -8.63
C ALA A 25 -34.61 -17.74 -7.69
N ALA A 26 -34.45 -16.59 -7.03
CA ALA A 26 -35.59 -15.80 -6.56
C ALA A 26 -35.20 -14.32 -6.49
N SER A 27 -35.77 -13.58 -7.42
CA SER A 27 -35.77 -12.13 -7.53
C SER A 27 -36.63 -11.50 -6.42
N PHE A 28 -36.10 -10.55 -5.66
CA PHE A 28 -36.93 -9.56 -4.94
C PHE A 28 -36.19 -8.22 -4.82
N PHE A 29 -36.85 -7.19 -5.35
CA PHE A 29 -36.53 -5.76 -5.28
C PHE A 29 -37.43 -5.07 -4.22
N PRO A 30 -37.15 -3.82 -3.84
CA PRO A 30 -36.83 -3.40 -2.48
C PRO A 30 -38.06 -3.00 -1.65
N SER A 31 -37.90 -2.94 -0.32
CA SER A 31 -38.84 -2.24 0.56
C SER A 31 -38.13 -1.11 1.29
N ALA A 32 -38.60 0.10 1.04
CA ALA A 32 -38.22 1.31 1.72
C ALA A 32 -38.81 1.33 3.13
N ALA A 33 -37.99 1.67 4.13
CA ALA A 33 -38.49 2.14 5.42
C ALA A 33 -37.69 3.39 5.83
N THR A 34 -38.43 4.49 5.92
CA THR A 34 -37.95 5.83 6.25
C THR A 34 -38.12 6.10 7.75
N ALA A 35 -37.09 6.71 8.33
CA ALA A 35 -37.05 7.58 9.52
C ALA A 35 -37.17 6.97 10.93
N THR A 36 -36.24 7.35 11.82
CA THR A 36 -36.39 8.52 12.74
C THR A 36 -35.03 8.85 13.38
N PRO A 37 -34.63 10.14 13.52
CA PRO A 37 -33.32 10.52 14.07
C PRO A 37 -33.28 10.40 15.60
N THR A 38 -32.29 9.66 16.11
CA THR A 38 -31.98 9.64 17.55
C THR A 38 -30.93 10.69 17.87
N ALA A 39 -31.15 11.38 18.98
CA ALA A 39 -30.44 12.58 19.45
C ALA A 39 -28.91 12.45 19.50
N ALA A 40 -28.26 13.60 19.30
CA ALA A 40 -26.81 13.79 19.42
C ALA A 40 -26.32 13.53 20.86
N PRO A 41 -25.28 12.71 21.06
CA PRO A 41 -24.53 12.73 22.30
C PRO A 41 -23.46 13.82 22.26
N THR A 42 -23.48 14.61 23.33
CA THR A 42 -22.59 15.68 23.74
C THR A 42 -21.12 15.25 23.68
N LEU A 43 -20.30 16.04 22.99
CA LEU A 43 -18.84 15.93 22.99
C LEU A 43 -18.27 16.49 24.30
N SER A 44 -17.41 15.73 24.96
CA SER A 44 -16.32 16.28 25.78
C SER A 44 -15.09 15.39 25.68
N PRO A 45 -13.88 15.99 25.73
CA PRO A 45 -12.70 15.43 25.08
C PRO A 45 -11.88 14.58 26.05
N ALA A 46 -11.35 13.47 25.56
CA ALA A 46 -10.10 12.92 26.06
C ALA A 46 -9.25 12.60 24.83
N VAL A 47 -8.22 13.42 24.61
CA VAL A 47 -7.12 13.11 23.70
C VAL A 47 -6.31 12.04 24.40
N THR A 48 -6.63 10.77 24.15
CA THR A 48 -5.69 9.68 24.44
C THR A 48 -4.65 9.71 23.34
N ALA A 49 -3.40 9.99 23.72
CA ALA A 49 -2.24 9.67 22.91
C ALA A 49 -2.39 8.22 22.40
N ALA A 50 -2.05 7.97 21.13
CA ALA A 50 -2.07 6.64 20.57
C ALA A 50 -1.26 5.72 21.50
N ALA A 51 -1.94 4.76 22.13
CA ALA A 51 -1.27 3.79 22.98
C ALA A 51 -0.27 3.03 22.09
N LYS A 52 0.98 2.93 22.55
CA LYS A 52 1.94 1.98 22.01
C LYS A 52 1.23 0.61 21.95
N PRO A 53 1.27 -0.12 20.81
CA PRO A 53 0.68 -1.45 20.74
C PRO A 53 1.20 -2.26 21.94
N ALA A 54 0.30 -2.90 22.68
CA ALA A 54 0.72 -3.82 23.72
C ALA A 54 1.63 -4.89 23.08
N PRO A 55 2.68 -5.36 23.76
CA PRO A 55 3.47 -6.48 23.25
C PRO A 55 2.50 -7.62 22.90
N GLN A 56 2.49 -8.04 21.63
CA GLN A 56 1.71 -9.20 21.24
C GLN A 56 2.32 -10.41 21.97
N GLU A 57 1.48 -11.18 22.68
CA GLU A 57 1.92 -12.40 23.35
C GLU A 57 2.63 -13.31 22.32
N ASN A 58 3.68 -14.01 22.77
CA ASN A 58 4.49 -14.93 21.96
C ASN A 58 5.30 -14.32 20.81
N THR A 59 5.71 -13.06 20.91
CA THR A 59 6.65 -12.43 19.96
C THR A 59 8.06 -12.28 20.53
N ILE A 60 9.07 -12.37 19.66
CA ILE A 60 10.47 -11.97 19.95
C ILE A 60 10.88 -10.77 19.08
N PRO A 61 11.94 -10.02 19.44
CA PRO A 61 12.53 -9.04 18.53
C PRO A 61 12.96 -9.69 17.21
N LEU A 62 12.91 -8.92 16.12
CA LEU A 62 13.46 -9.37 14.84
C LEU A 62 14.94 -9.73 15.00
N PRO A 63 15.38 -10.88 14.45
CA PRO A 63 16.80 -11.22 14.32
C PRO A 63 17.63 -10.08 13.72
N ASP A 64 18.88 -9.97 14.18
CA ASP A 64 19.75 -8.84 13.85
C ASP A 64 19.89 -8.63 12.34
N GLY A 65 19.64 -7.40 11.91
CA GLY A 65 19.76 -6.97 10.52
C GLY A 65 18.49 -7.10 9.69
N LEU A 66 17.50 -7.92 10.08
CA LEU A 66 16.22 -7.97 9.36
C LEU A 66 15.49 -6.63 9.49
N LYS A 67 14.94 -6.16 8.37
CA LYS A 67 14.13 -4.93 8.32
C LYS A 67 12.65 -5.29 8.31
N PRO A 68 11.81 -4.72 9.19
CA PRO A 68 10.37 -4.90 9.10
C PRO A 68 9.80 -4.12 7.90
N ALA A 69 8.82 -4.70 7.23
CA ALA A 69 8.01 -4.00 6.22
C ALA A 69 7.02 -3.01 6.86
N HIS A 70 6.61 -3.22 8.11
CA HIS A 70 5.72 -2.31 8.83
C HIS A 70 5.86 -2.43 10.35
N GLU A 71 5.30 -1.48 11.10
CA GLU A 71 5.41 -1.45 12.57
C GLU A 71 4.76 -2.66 13.27
N SER A 72 3.76 -3.28 12.62
CA SER A 72 3.00 -4.41 13.15
C SER A 72 3.56 -5.80 12.78
N VAL A 73 4.81 -5.90 12.31
CA VAL A 73 5.39 -7.19 11.88
C VAL A 73 5.36 -8.16 13.07
N PHE A 74 4.73 -9.31 12.88
CA PHE A 74 4.66 -10.35 13.89
C PHE A 74 5.83 -11.33 13.71
N TRP A 75 6.52 -11.64 14.79
CA TRP A 75 7.65 -12.57 14.78
C TRP A 75 7.53 -13.55 15.92
N GLU A 76 7.11 -14.78 15.62
CA GLU A 76 6.83 -15.79 16.64
C GLU A 76 8.08 -16.14 17.47
N ASN A 77 7.86 -16.38 18.76
CA ASN A 77 8.85 -16.98 19.64
C ASN A 77 9.00 -18.48 19.37
N SER A 78 9.53 -18.83 18.20
CA SER A 78 9.84 -20.21 17.78
C SER A 78 11.31 -20.35 17.37
N GLU A 79 11.83 -21.57 17.42
CA GLU A 79 13.20 -21.88 16.95
C GLU A 79 13.36 -21.53 15.47
N ALA A 80 12.35 -21.84 14.65
CA ALA A 80 12.31 -21.49 13.24
C ALA A 80 12.52 -19.98 13.07
N CYS A 81 11.62 -19.14 13.62
CA CYS A 81 11.69 -17.70 13.44
C CYS A 81 12.96 -17.06 14.03
N ALA A 82 13.50 -17.60 15.13
CA ALA A 82 14.77 -17.13 15.68
C ALA A 82 15.98 -17.47 14.80
N SER A 83 15.90 -18.52 13.98
CA SER A 83 16.98 -18.98 13.10
C SER A 83 17.01 -18.31 11.72
N PHE A 84 15.95 -17.59 11.33
CA PHE A 84 15.85 -17.05 9.98
C PHE A 84 16.90 -16.00 9.67
N SER A 85 17.60 -16.22 8.56
CA SER A 85 18.47 -15.25 7.89
C SER A 85 18.40 -15.48 6.38
N PHE A 86 18.48 -14.43 5.58
CA PHE A 86 18.59 -14.57 4.12
C PHE A 86 19.83 -15.38 3.71
N ASP A 87 20.90 -15.38 4.51
CA ASP A 87 22.09 -16.20 4.26
C ASP A 87 21.82 -17.71 4.36
N THR A 88 20.74 -18.10 5.03
CA THR A 88 20.33 -19.50 5.24
C THR A 88 19.20 -19.94 4.32
N LEU A 89 18.75 -19.04 3.43
CA LEU A 89 17.65 -19.29 2.52
C LEU A 89 18.16 -19.99 1.26
N GLU A 90 17.65 -21.19 1.03
CA GLU A 90 18.00 -22.03 -0.11
C GLU A 90 16.79 -22.20 -1.04
N ARG A 91 17.04 -22.39 -2.34
CA ARG A 91 16.06 -23.04 -3.22
C ARG A 91 16.04 -24.54 -2.95
N PHE A 92 14.97 -25.20 -3.39
CA PHE A 92 14.81 -26.64 -3.26
C PHE A 92 15.94 -27.47 -3.93
N ASP A 93 16.66 -26.87 -4.89
CA ASP A 93 17.84 -27.45 -5.55
C ASP A 93 19.19 -26.99 -4.94
N GLU A 94 19.14 -26.40 -3.74
CA GLU A 94 20.30 -25.94 -2.94
C GLU A 94 21.10 -24.80 -3.61
N GLU A 95 20.54 -24.12 -4.60
CA GLU A 95 21.12 -22.87 -5.09
C GLU A 95 20.80 -21.73 -4.10
N PRO A 96 21.82 -20.95 -3.69
CA PRO A 96 21.60 -19.77 -2.87
C PRO A 96 20.77 -18.74 -3.65
N VAL A 97 19.81 -18.12 -2.97
CA VAL A 97 18.99 -17.06 -3.55
C VAL A 97 19.46 -15.71 -3.07
N GLU A 98 19.65 -14.77 -3.99
CA GLU A 98 20.15 -13.43 -3.66
C GLU A 98 19.03 -12.52 -3.12
N TYR A 99 18.69 -12.76 -1.85
CA TYR A 99 17.91 -11.85 -1.01
C TYR A 99 18.81 -11.22 0.06
N THR A 100 18.51 -9.99 0.45
CA THR A 100 19.30 -9.28 1.47
C THR A 100 18.40 -8.56 2.45
N ASN A 101 18.91 -8.39 3.67
CA ASN A 101 18.33 -7.54 4.70
C ASN A 101 18.03 -6.11 4.21
N ALA A 102 18.81 -5.62 3.25
CA ALA A 102 18.67 -4.27 2.74
C ALA A 102 17.52 -4.15 1.73
N SER A 103 17.34 -5.16 0.88
CA SER A 103 16.40 -5.13 -0.26
C SER A 103 15.02 -5.70 0.07
N SER A 104 14.92 -6.61 1.03
CA SER A 104 13.78 -7.52 1.17
C SER A 104 13.22 -7.48 2.59
N PRO A 105 12.44 -6.45 2.96
CA PRO A 105 11.88 -6.33 4.30
C PRO A 105 10.89 -7.47 4.59
N VAL A 106 10.91 -7.94 5.83
CA VAL A 106 10.09 -9.06 6.29
C VAL A 106 8.68 -8.59 6.66
N LEU A 107 7.69 -9.41 6.33
CA LEU A 107 6.26 -9.17 6.60
C LEU A 107 5.83 -9.85 7.91
N GLY A 108 6.39 -11.02 8.19
CA GLY A 108 6.09 -11.78 9.39
C GLY A 108 6.74 -13.15 9.39
N CYS A 109 6.83 -13.74 10.57
CA CYS A 109 7.21 -15.14 10.76
C CYS A 109 6.25 -15.78 11.76
N SER A 110 5.63 -16.88 11.35
CA SER A 110 4.64 -17.61 12.13
C SER A 110 4.65 -19.08 11.75
N GLU A 111 4.57 -19.92 12.77
CA GLU A 111 4.71 -21.36 12.71
C GLU A 111 6.07 -21.71 12.08
N ASP A 112 6.06 -22.40 10.95
CA ASP A 112 7.26 -22.77 10.19
C ASP A 112 7.38 -21.97 8.88
N PHE A 113 6.74 -20.80 8.80
CA PHE A 113 6.75 -19.94 7.60
C PHE A 113 7.26 -18.54 7.90
N VAL A 114 7.96 -17.98 6.92
CA VAL A 114 8.34 -16.56 6.88
C VAL A 114 7.90 -15.95 5.56
N ALA A 115 7.42 -14.72 5.62
CA ALA A 115 7.09 -13.93 4.44
C ALA A 115 7.90 -12.64 4.40
N PHE A 116 8.30 -12.24 3.21
CA PHE A 116 9.10 -11.04 2.97
C PHE A 116 8.81 -10.50 1.57
N TYR A 117 9.03 -9.21 1.34
CA TYR A 117 8.92 -8.66 0.00
C TYR A 117 10.04 -9.16 -0.91
N ASN A 118 9.71 -9.50 -2.17
CA ASN A 118 10.72 -9.88 -3.16
C ASN A 118 11.80 -8.77 -3.25
N LYS A 119 11.38 -7.54 -3.54
CA LYS A 119 12.15 -6.31 -3.29
C LYS A 119 11.24 -5.25 -2.68
N SER A 120 11.80 -4.42 -1.82
CA SER A 120 11.14 -3.23 -1.27
C SER A 120 10.89 -2.19 -2.34
N ASP A 121 9.88 -1.35 -2.11
CA ASP A 121 9.63 -0.17 -2.94
C ASP A 121 10.88 0.71 -3.02
N GLU A 122 11.56 0.96 -1.88
CA GLU A 122 12.82 1.70 -1.82
C GLU A 122 13.90 1.11 -2.73
N TYR A 123 14.06 -0.22 -2.76
CA TYR A 123 15.01 -0.87 -3.65
C TYR A 123 14.60 -0.69 -5.11
N TYR A 124 13.33 -0.91 -5.41
CA TYR A 124 12.78 -0.84 -6.76
C TYR A 124 12.92 0.56 -7.38
N ILE A 125 12.64 1.61 -6.62
CA ILE A 125 12.76 3.02 -7.06
C ILE A 125 14.21 3.38 -7.44
N GLN A 126 15.21 2.72 -6.85
CA GLN A 126 16.62 3.01 -7.10
C GLN A 126 17.18 2.28 -8.34
N LEU A 127 16.45 1.30 -8.88
CA LEU A 127 16.84 0.60 -10.10
C LEU A 127 16.60 1.47 -11.32
N SER A 128 17.52 1.41 -12.28
CA SER A 128 17.28 1.91 -13.64
C SER A 128 16.38 0.96 -14.42
N GLN A 129 15.74 1.46 -15.49
CA GLN A 129 14.84 0.64 -16.32
C GLN A 129 15.51 -0.63 -16.86
N ASP A 130 16.81 -0.56 -17.20
CA ASP A 130 17.59 -1.68 -17.72
C ASP A 130 17.96 -2.71 -16.63
N GLU A 131 17.89 -2.33 -15.36
CA GLU A 131 18.11 -3.21 -14.21
C GLU A 131 16.84 -3.93 -13.77
N ILE A 132 15.67 -3.56 -14.32
CA ILE A 132 14.40 -4.19 -13.97
C ILE A 132 14.24 -5.48 -14.80
N ASP A 133 14.49 -6.63 -14.19
CA ASP A 133 14.21 -7.95 -14.78
C ASP A 133 13.08 -8.70 -14.05
N GLY A 134 11.96 -8.91 -14.74
CA GLY A 134 10.80 -9.62 -14.18
C GLY A 134 9.94 -8.80 -13.21
N SER A 135 9.16 -9.49 -12.38
CA SER A 135 8.27 -8.87 -11.38
C SER A 135 8.97 -8.82 -10.02
N TYR A 136 9.31 -7.62 -9.55
CA TYR A 136 9.77 -7.40 -8.17
C TYR A 136 8.63 -7.19 -7.19
N GLU A 137 7.40 -7.11 -7.70
CA GLU A 137 6.21 -6.90 -6.90
C GLU A 137 5.77 -8.23 -6.28
N GLY A 138 5.47 -8.20 -4.98
CA GLY A 138 4.86 -9.33 -4.27
C GLY A 138 5.62 -9.81 -3.03
N ALA A 139 4.92 -10.63 -2.24
CA ALA A 139 5.44 -11.33 -1.09
C ALA A 139 5.97 -12.71 -1.50
N MET A 140 7.19 -13.00 -1.06
CA MET A 140 7.85 -14.30 -1.14
C MET A 140 7.64 -15.06 0.17
N PHE A 141 7.72 -16.39 0.09
CA PHE A 141 7.50 -17.27 1.23
C PHE A 141 8.59 -18.33 1.31
N ALA A 142 9.11 -18.55 2.52
CA ALA A 142 9.97 -19.68 2.81
C ALA A 142 9.39 -20.53 3.94
N ALA A 143 9.66 -21.83 3.88
CA ALA A 143 9.27 -22.78 4.91
C ALA A 143 10.50 -23.35 5.61
N TRP A 144 10.38 -23.56 6.92
CA TRP A 144 11.37 -24.24 7.73
C TRP A 144 11.17 -25.76 7.63
N ASP A 145 12.20 -26.50 7.22
CA ASP A 145 12.14 -27.96 7.11
C ASP A 145 12.57 -28.71 8.39
N GLY A 146 12.91 -27.97 9.44
CA GLY A 146 13.52 -28.46 10.67
C GLY A 146 15.02 -28.19 10.79
N SER A 147 15.67 -27.76 9.70
CA SER A 147 17.11 -27.50 9.67
C SER A 147 17.54 -26.31 8.80
N ARG A 148 16.75 -25.97 7.78
CA ARG A 148 17.03 -24.88 6.84
C ARG A 148 15.73 -24.25 6.34
N TRP A 149 15.88 -23.04 5.81
CA TRP A 149 14.80 -22.29 5.19
C TRP A 149 14.79 -22.56 3.68
N ILE A 150 13.67 -23.08 3.18
CA ILE A 150 13.47 -23.41 1.78
C ILE A 150 12.48 -22.42 1.16
N LEU A 151 12.92 -21.71 0.12
CA LEU A 151 12.05 -20.84 -0.68
C LEU A 151 11.01 -21.70 -1.43
N LEU A 152 9.72 -21.34 -1.31
CA LEU A 152 8.62 -22.16 -1.82
C LEU A 152 8.35 -21.98 -3.33
N SER A 153 8.58 -20.79 -3.88
CA SER A 153 8.57 -20.53 -5.33
C SER A 153 9.28 -19.22 -5.67
N ASP A 154 9.72 -19.08 -6.92
CA ASP A 154 10.50 -17.93 -7.41
C ASP A 154 9.68 -16.88 -8.18
N TYR A 155 8.43 -17.18 -8.57
CA TYR A 155 7.76 -16.39 -9.63
C TYR A 155 6.31 -15.97 -9.41
N ASP A 156 5.56 -16.60 -8.50
CA ASP A 156 4.16 -16.21 -8.22
C ASP A 156 4.01 -15.82 -6.76
N GLY A 157 4.59 -14.67 -6.38
CA GLY A 157 4.39 -14.10 -5.05
C GLY A 157 2.91 -13.80 -4.78
N ALA A 158 2.54 -13.67 -3.51
CA ALA A 158 1.21 -13.21 -3.12
C ALA A 158 1.19 -11.69 -3.02
N TRP A 159 0.02 -11.08 -3.22
CA TRP A 159 -0.14 -9.65 -2.96
C TRP A 159 -0.18 -9.39 -1.46
N SER A 160 0.47 -8.30 -1.04
CA SER A 160 0.24 -7.74 0.30
C SER A 160 -1.23 -7.29 0.46
N TYR A 161 -1.75 -7.27 1.69
CA TYR A 161 -3.15 -6.84 1.92
C TYR A 161 -3.50 -5.48 1.29
N PRO A 162 -2.69 -4.41 1.41
CA PRO A 162 -2.96 -3.13 0.76
C PRO A 162 -3.16 -3.26 -0.77
N GLN A 163 -2.28 -4.00 -1.45
CA GLN A 163 -2.37 -4.23 -2.89
C GLN A 163 -3.57 -5.12 -3.24
N LEU A 164 -3.78 -6.19 -2.48
CA LEU A 164 -4.89 -7.13 -2.71
C LEU A 164 -6.24 -6.44 -2.62
N ARG A 165 -6.42 -5.51 -1.67
CA ARG A 165 -7.64 -4.72 -1.53
C ARG A 165 -7.95 -3.90 -2.78
N VAL A 166 -6.93 -3.34 -3.43
CA VAL A 166 -7.09 -2.54 -4.64
C VAL A 166 -7.50 -3.45 -5.81
N PHE A 167 -6.82 -4.58 -6.02
CA PHE A 167 -7.03 -5.42 -7.19
C PHE A 167 -8.27 -6.33 -7.12
N SER A 168 -8.62 -6.86 -5.94
CA SER A 168 -9.69 -7.86 -5.81
C SER A 168 -11.09 -7.27 -5.71
N ASN A 169 -11.22 -5.99 -5.32
CA ASN A 169 -12.47 -5.40 -4.79
C ASN A 169 -13.08 -6.15 -3.58
N ALA A 170 -12.44 -7.18 -3.05
CA ALA A 170 -12.93 -7.96 -1.92
C ALA A 170 -12.79 -7.18 -0.61
N SER A 171 -13.56 -7.58 0.41
CA SER A 171 -13.47 -7.00 1.76
C SER A 171 -13.89 -8.02 2.81
N GLY A 172 -13.37 -7.87 4.04
CA GLY A 172 -13.69 -8.77 5.15
C GLY A 172 -13.36 -10.23 4.83
N ALA A 173 -14.30 -11.14 5.12
CA ALA A 173 -14.09 -12.58 4.93
C ALA A 173 -13.71 -12.96 3.48
N ALA A 174 -14.25 -12.28 2.47
CA ALA A 174 -13.91 -12.56 1.07
C ALA A 174 -12.47 -12.18 0.74
N LEU A 175 -11.93 -11.13 1.38
CA LEU A 175 -10.54 -10.73 1.19
C LEU A 175 -9.57 -11.71 1.87
N GLN A 176 -9.96 -12.23 3.04
CA GLN A 176 -9.20 -13.27 3.72
C GLN A 176 -9.22 -14.60 2.95
N GLU A 177 -10.35 -14.95 2.34
CA GLU A 177 -10.47 -16.09 1.43
C GLU A 177 -9.58 -15.91 0.19
N GLU A 178 -9.54 -14.71 -0.39
CA GLU A 178 -8.67 -14.39 -1.53
C GLU A 178 -7.19 -14.45 -1.17
N MET A 179 -6.80 -13.95 0.01
CA MET A 179 -5.43 -14.13 0.49
C MET A 179 -5.11 -15.62 0.69
N SER A 180 -6.03 -16.37 1.29
CA SER A 180 -5.87 -17.81 1.46
C SER A 180 -5.73 -18.54 0.12
N SER A 181 -6.47 -18.12 -0.91
CA SER A 181 -6.43 -18.72 -2.24
C SER A 181 -5.11 -18.44 -2.98
N GLN A 182 -4.40 -17.37 -2.63
CA GLN A 182 -3.03 -17.10 -3.10
C GLN A 182 -1.97 -17.92 -2.35
N LEU A 183 -2.15 -18.13 -1.05
CA LEU A 183 -1.18 -18.84 -0.20
C LEU A 183 -1.23 -20.37 -0.35
N GLN A 184 -2.42 -20.96 -0.44
CA GLN A 184 -2.57 -22.42 -0.47
C GLN A 184 -1.88 -23.11 -1.66
N PRO A 185 -1.93 -22.57 -2.90
CA PRO A 185 -1.18 -23.14 -4.02
C PRO A 185 0.33 -23.13 -3.81
N GLN A 186 0.84 -22.21 -2.99
CA GLN A 186 2.27 -22.03 -2.70
C GLN A 186 2.79 -22.97 -1.62
N GLY A 187 1.95 -23.80 -1.01
CA GLY A 187 2.44 -24.60 0.10
C GLY A 187 2.34 -23.93 1.47
N VAL A 188 1.59 -22.83 1.60
CA VAL A 188 1.54 -22.02 2.82
C VAL A 188 0.22 -22.22 3.55
N TRP A 189 0.30 -22.71 4.79
CA TRP A 189 -0.82 -22.87 5.70
C TRP A 189 -0.43 -22.39 7.09
N VAL A 190 -1.04 -21.30 7.53
CA VAL A 190 -0.87 -20.76 8.89
C VAL A 190 -2.24 -20.56 9.53
N SER A 191 -2.30 -20.71 10.84
CA SER A 191 -3.53 -20.49 11.61
C SER A 191 -4.00 -19.04 11.59
N ASN A 192 -3.06 -18.09 11.56
CA ASN A 192 -3.34 -16.66 11.41
C ASN A 192 -2.52 -16.04 10.27
N ILE A 193 -3.19 -15.80 9.15
CA ILE A 193 -2.57 -15.22 7.96
C ILE A 193 -1.99 -13.82 8.23
N GLU A 194 -2.64 -13.00 9.06
CA GLU A 194 -2.16 -11.65 9.38
C GLU A 194 -0.85 -11.64 10.18
N HIS A 195 -0.51 -12.75 10.86
CA HIS A 195 0.79 -12.91 11.50
C HIS A 195 1.92 -13.16 10.49
N LEU A 196 1.59 -13.67 9.31
CA LEU A 196 2.56 -13.97 8.25
C LEU A 196 2.67 -12.81 7.25
N VAL A 197 1.55 -12.33 6.70
CA VAL A 197 1.55 -11.32 5.61
C VAL A 197 1.22 -9.91 6.07
N GLY A 198 1.16 -9.67 7.38
CA GLY A 198 0.81 -8.38 7.96
C GLY A 198 -0.70 -8.14 8.09
N PRO A 199 -1.10 -7.03 8.73
CA PRO A 199 -2.50 -6.76 9.03
C PRO A 199 -3.29 -6.37 7.78
N ASP A 200 -4.58 -6.72 7.80
CA ASP A 200 -5.53 -6.27 6.79
C ASP A 200 -5.83 -4.77 6.94
N ALA A 201 -5.03 -3.92 6.28
CA ALA A 201 -5.11 -2.46 6.35
C ALA A 201 -5.06 -1.83 4.95
N ALA A 202 -5.72 -0.68 4.79
CA ALA A 202 -5.78 0.01 3.49
C ALA A 202 -4.39 0.44 2.98
N ILE A 203 -3.51 0.82 3.91
CA ILE A 203 -2.15 1.27 3.64
C ILE A 203 -1.31 0.84 4.85
N TRP A 204 -0.11 0.33 4.59
CA TRP A 204 0.92 0.17 5.61
C TRP A 204 1.69 1.49 5.73
N THR A 205 1.48 2.20 6.82
CA THR A 205 2.15 3.47 7.13
C THR A 205 2.52 3.49 8.60
N SER A 206 3.66 4.08 8.96
CA SER A 206 4.01 4.29 10.36
C SER A 206 3.02 5.23 11.07
N ASN A 207 2.62 4.87 12.29
CA ASN A 207 1.86 5.74 13.18
C ASN A 207 2.71 6.32 14.31
N VAL A 208 4.03 6.16 14.24
CA VAL A 208 4.98 6.77 15.16
C VAL A 208 5.11 8.26 14.79
N PRO A 209 4.97 9.22 15.71
CA PRO A 209 5.24 10.63 15.42
C PRO A 209 6.67 10.88 14.96
N ALA A 210 6.84 11.85 14.05
CA ALA A 210 8.15 12.37 13.67
C ALA A 210 8.92 12.95 14.86
N GLU A 211 10.25 12.81 14.89
CA GLU A 211 11.06 13.58 15.84
C GLU A 211 11.24 15.02 15.33
N SER A 212 11.41 15.18 14.02
CA SER A 212 11.60 16.48 13.38
C SER A 212 11.10 16.52 11.93
N TRP A 213 11.01 17.75 11.42
CA TRP A 213 10.65 18.05 10.03
C TRP A 213 11.57 19.14 9.52
N GLU A 214 12.14 18.94 8.35
CA GLU A 214 13.07 19.88 7.74
C GLU A 214 12.64 20.22 6.32
N ARG A 215 12.82 21.49 5.93
CA ARG A 215 12.55 21.91 4.56
C ARG A 215 13.68 21.45 3.66
N GLN A 216 13.34 20.64 2.66
CA GLN A 216 14.28 20.07 1.70
C GLN A 216 13.87 20.43 0.27
N LYS A 217 14.85 20.50 -0.63
CA LYS A 217 14.60 20.54 -2.07
C LYS A 217 14.24 19.13 -2.53
N LEU A 218 13.29 19.04 -3.45
CA LEU A 218 12.93 17.77 -4.07
C LEU A 218 13.86 17.53 -5.27
N PRO A 219 14.64 16.43 -5.26
CA PRO A 219 15.78 16.24 -6.17
C PRO A 219 15.37 16.20 -7.65
N GLY A 220 14.25 15.57 -8.00
CA GLY A 220 13.75 15.50 -9.38
C GLY A 220 12.74 16.60 -9.72
N GLN A 221 12.50 17.57 -8.83
CA GLN A 221 11.49 18.62 -9.00
C GLN A 221 12.13 20.01 -8.84
N PRO A 222 12.78 20.54 -9.90
CA PRO A 222 13.48 21.83 -9.84
C PRO A 222 12.57 22.97 -9.37
N GLY A 223 13.08 23.78 -8.43
CA GLY A 223 12.32 24.90 -7.87
C GLY A 223 11.25 24.49 -6.85
N VAL A 224 11.13 23.21 -6.51
CA VAL A 224 10.18 22.72 -5.50
C VAL A 224 10.86 22.42 -4.17
N THR A 225 10.26 22.88 -3.08
CA THR A 225 10.65 22.50 -1.71
C THR A 225 9.44 22.07 -0.88
N ALA A 226 9.67 21.18 0.09
CA ALA A 226 8.66 20.74 1.04
C ALA A 226 9.29 20.52 2.43
N GLU A 227 8.49 20.56 3.48
CA GLU A 227 8.86 19.97 4.76
C GLU A 227 8.77 18.45 4.66
N ILE A 228 9.87 17.78 4.99
CA ILE A 228 10.04 16.34 4.94
C ILE A 228 10.38 15.88 6.34
N ARG A 229 9.72 14.79 6.74
CA ARG A 229 9.97 14.11 7.99
C ARG A 229 11.38 13.49 7.98
N ASP A 230 12.06 13.55 9.12
CA ASP A 230 13.45 13.11 9.27
C ASP A 230 13.72 11.63 8.97
N ASP A 231 12.74 10.76 9.17
CA ASP A 231 12.83 9.33 8.86
C ASP A 231 12.26 8.97 7.48
N TRP A 232 11.92 9.95 6.64
CA TRP A 232 11.53 9.73 5.24
C TRP A 232 12.70 9.93 4.30
N LYS A 233 12.65 9.25 3.15
CA LYS A 233 13.63 9.42 2.09
C LYS A 233 12.95 9.82 0.80
N ILE A 234 13.64 10.66 0.03
CA ILE A 234 13.18 11.17 -1.24
C ILE A 234 14.10 10.63 -2.32
N TYR A 235 13.49 10.07 -3.34
CA TYR A 235 14.17 9.53 -4.50
C TYR A 235 13.67 10.27 -5.74
N GLU A 236 14.61 10.80 -6.50
CA GLU A 236 14.38 11.16 -7.89
C GLU A 236 14.05 9.86 -8.63
N ASN A 237 12.90 9.82 -9.29
CA ASN A 237 12.50 8.65 -10.06
C ASN A 237 13.28 8.61 -11.38
N ARG A 238 13.95 7.48 -11.61
CA ARG A 238 14.89 7.30 -12.73
C ARG A 238 14.31 6.48 -13.89
N TRP A 239 13.05 6.06 -13.80
CA TRP A 239 12.48 5.20 -14.85
C TRP A 239 12.07 5.99 -16.09
N PHE A 240 11.65 7.24 -15.92
CA PHE A 240 11.26 8.12 -17.01
C PHE A 240 11.68 9.56 -16.73
N ASP A 241 12.06 10.30 -17.78
CA ASP A 241 12.17 11.76 -17.71
C ASP A 241 10.82 12.33 -17.22
N ASP A 242 10.87 13.34 -16.36
CA ASP A 242 9.70 14.02 -15.78
C ASP A 242 8.78 13.11 -14.92
N SER A 243 9.31 12.01 -14.39
CA SER A 243 8.55 11.15 -13.48
C SER A 243 8.46 11.69 -12.04
N PRO A 244 7.38 11.36 -11.30
CA PRO A 244 7.20 11.86 -9.94
C PRO A 244 8.36 11.50 -9.03
N ASP A 245 8.81 12.46 -8.21
CA ASP A 245 9.65 12.15 -7.07
C ASP A 245 8.90 11.20 -6.13
N MET A 246 9.58 10.14 -5.70
CA MET A 246 9.01 9.11 -4.84
C MET A 246 9.53 9.29 -3.42
N ILE A 247 8.61 9.33 -2.45
CA ILE A 247 8.93 9.50 -1.04
C ILE A 247 8.59 8.21 -0.32
N THR A 248 9.58 7.59 0.32
CA THR A 248 9.39 6.38 1.10
C THR A 248 9.32 6.68 2.59
N ASP A 249 8.55 5.88 3.32
CA ASP A 249 8.52 5.94 4.79
C ASP A 249 9.79 5.33 5.41
N ARG A 250 9.85 5.33 6.74
CA ARG A 250 10.97 4.77 7.52
C ARG A 250 11.23 3.27 7.33
N PHE A 251 10.27 2.54 6.75
CA PHE A 251 10.40 1.12 6.44
C PHE A 251 10.79 0.89 4.97
N GLY A 252 10.89 1.97 4.18
CA GLY A 252 11.21 1.90 2.76
C GLY A 252 10.00 1.60 1.87
N ASN A 253 8.77 1.72 2.38
CA ASN A 253 7.57 1.57 1.55
C ASN A 253 7.23 2.88 0.86
N PHE A 254 6.66 2.80 -0.34
CA PHE A 254 6.17 3.95 -1.08
C PHE A 254 5.07 4.67 -0.28
N HIS A 255 5.40 5.90 0.14
CA HIS A 255 4.52 6.70 0.97
C HIS A 255 3.76 7.74 0.14
N LEU A 256 4.48 8.60 -0.60
CA LEU A 256 3.93 9.72 -1.36
C LEU A 256 4.68 9.90 -2.68
N SER A 257 4.03 10.54 -3.64
CA SER A 257 4.64 11.01 -4.88
C SER A 257 4.38 12.49 -5.09
N LEU A 258 5.29 13.17 -5.80
CA LEU A 258 5.05 14.52 -6.30
C LEU A 258 5.51 14.63 -7.76
N ASP A 259 4.63 15.12 -8.62
CA ASP A 259 4.87 15.27 -10.06
C ASP A 259 4.55 16.71 -10.47
N TYR A 260 5.61 17.48 -10.75
CA TYR A 260 5.56 18.88 -11.14
C TYR A 260 6.41 19.13 -12.39
N THR A 261 5.79 19.71 -13.42
CA THR A 261 6.47 20.09 -14.66
C THR A 261 6.48 21.61 -14.83
N THR A 262 7.60 22.14 -15.32
CA THR A 262 7.74 23.57 -15.68
C THR A 262 7.43 23.84 -17.14
N THR A 263 7.23 22.80 -17.96
CA THR A 263 7.02 22.95 -19.40
C THR A 263 5.56 23.25 -19.69
N THR A 264 5.30 24.13 -20.65
CA THR A 264 3.94 24.42 -21.16
C THR A 264 3.50 23.46 -22.26
N ASP A 265 4.44 22.68 -22.80
CA ASP A 265 4.21 21.73 -23.89
C ASP A 265 3.59 20.42 -23.37
N GLU A 266 3.67 20.19 -22.05
CA GLU A 266 3.05 19.11 -21.31
C GLU A 266 1.88 19.62 -20.47
N VAL A 267 0.88 20.28 -21.07
CA VAL A 267 -0.44 20.30 -20.42
C VAL A 267 -1.05 18.92 -20.65
N PRO A 268 -1.10 18.02 -19.67
CA PRO A 268 -1.34 16.62 -19.98
C PRO A 268 -2.84 16.39 -20.11
N GLY A 269 -3.24 16.08 -21.34
CA GLY A 269 -4.40 15.26 -21.71
C GLY A 269 -5.79 15.84 -21.44
N GLU A 270 -6.71 15.55 -22.35
CA GLU A 270 -8.14 15.57 -22.04
C GLU A 270 -8.42 14.66 -20.83
N CYS A 271 -9.37 15.03 -19.98
CA CYS A 271 -9.76 14.17 -18.87
C CYS A 271 -10.15 12.77 -19.37
N TYR A 272 -9.38 11.77 -18.95
CA TYR A 272 -9.69 10.37 -19.22
C TYR A 272 -10.80 9.86 -18.29
N LEU A 273 -11.58 8.90 -18.79
CA LEU A 273 -12.68 8.24 -18.05
C LEU A 273 -13.82 9.19 -17.64
N ALA A 274 -14.38 9.92 -18.60
CA ALA A 274 -15.44 10.92 -18.38
C ALA A 274 -16.68 10.43 -17.60
N ASP A 275 -17.00 9.14 -17.69
CA ASP A 275 -18.13 8.54 -16.97
C ASP A 275 -17.78 8.11 -15.54
N SER A 276 -16.51 8.17 -15.15
CA SER A 276 -16.08 7.85 -13.77
C SER A 276 -16.53 8.94 -12.81
N THR A 277 -16.75 8.56 -11.56
CA THR A 277 -17.23 9.49 -10.53
C THR A 277 -16.25 9.58 -9.38
N TYR A 278 -16.31 10.70 -8.67
CA TYR A 278 -15.58 10.88 -7.42
C TYR A 278 -16.49 11.25 -6.27
N ARG A 279 -15.99 11.01 -5.05
CA ARG A 279 -16.56 11.54 -3.82
C ARG A 279 -15.45 11.92 -2.84
N ILE A 280 -15.49 13.17 -2.37
CA ILE A 280 -14.62 13.66 -1.29
C ILE A 280 -15.14 13.11 0.04
N LYS A 281 -14.35 12.22 0.65
CA LYS A 281 -14.70 11.56 1.92
C LYS A 281 -14.28 12.39 3.13
N LYS A 282 -13.12 13.03 3.02
CA LYS A 282 -12.55 13.92 4.03
C LYS A 282 -11.65 14.94 3.33
N ALA A 283 -11.64 16.16 3.83
CA ALA A 283 -10.71 17.21 3.42
C ALA A 283 -10.08 17.85 4.67
N SER A 284 -8.85 18.33 4.52
CA SER A 284 -8.13 19.19 5.47
C SER A 284 -7.55 20.38 4.71
N SER A 285 -7.79 21.58 5.22
CA SER A 285 -7.34 22.81 4.56
C SER A 285 -5.83 22.95 4.61
N THR A 286 -5.28 23.54 3.54
CA THR A 286 -3.87 23.93 3.44
C THR A 286 -3.77 25.40 3.08
N GLU A 287 -2.62 26.04 3.30
CA GLU A 287 -2.39 27.41 2.81
C GLU A 287 -1.92 27.45 1.34
N MET A 288 -1.82 26.31 0.68
CA MET A 288 -1.42 26.22 -0.71
C MET A 288 -2.51 26.77 -1.63
N THR A 289 -2.08 27.48 -2.67
CA THR A 289 -2.96 27.99 -3.72
C THR A 289 -2.53 27.52 -5.09
N ALA A 290 -3.47 27.09 -5.92
CA ALA A 290 -3.27 26.81 -7.34
C ALA A 290 -4.52 27.23 -8.13
N ASN A 291 -4.37 27.56 -9.41
CA ASN A 291 -5.47 28.11 -10.23
C ASN A 291 -6.16 29.33 -9.59
N GLY A 292 -5.44 30.09 -8.75
CA GLY A 292 -5.99 31.21 -7.97
C GLY A 292 -6.94 30.81 -6.83
N GLN A 293 -7.01 29.53 -6.47
CA GLN A 293 -7.89 28.98 -5.43
C GLN A 293 -7.08 28.33 -4.31
N LYS A 294 -7.59 28.42 -3.08
CA LYS A 294 -7.02 27.71 -1.93
C LYS A 294 -7.31 26.22 -2.06
N LEU A 295 -6.33 25.38 -1.74
CA LEU A 295 -6.42 23.94 -1.87
C LEU A 295 -6.66 23.25 -0.51
N ASN A 296 -7.38 22.15 -0.56
CA ASN A 296 -7.51 21.16 0.50
C ASN A 296 -6.75 19.89 0.11
N VAL A 297 -6.19 19.20 1.11
CA VAL A 297 -5.76 17.80 0.97
C VAL A 297 -6.98 16.93 1.29
N ALA A 298 -7.37 16.09 0.35
CA ALA A 298 -8.60 15.30 0.43
C ALA A 298 -8.37 13.81 0.19
N ILE A 299 -9.12 12.98 0.92
CA ILE A 299 -9.34 11.57 0.58
C ILE A 299 -10.49 11.55 -0.43
N VAL A 300 -10.17 11.14 -1.66
CA VAL A 300 -11.10 11.07 -2.78
C VAL A 300 -11.36 9.60 -3.10
N GLU A 301 -12.60 9.17 -2.96
CA GLU A 301 -13.10 7.88 -3.44
C GLU A 301 -13.38 8.00 -4.93
N LEU A 302 -12.86 7.08 -5.73
CA LEU A 302 -13.02 7.03 -7.17
C LEU A 302 -13.77 5.75 -7.54
N ALA A 303 -14.78 5.89 -8.41
CA ALA A 303 -15.46 4.76 -9.02
C ALA A 303 -15.14 4.76 -10.53
N GLU A 304 -14.20 3.90 -10.92
CA GLU A 304 -13.62 3.81 -12.26
C GLU A 304 -13.81 2.38 -12.77
N LEU A 305 -14.41 2.20 -13.95
CA LEU A 305 -14.55 0.89 -14.62
C LEU A 305 -15.14 -0.23 -13.72
N GLY A 306 -16.06 0.12 -12.81
CA GLY A 306 -16.68 -0.82 -11.88
C GLY A 306 -15.84 -1.16 -10.64
N GLN A 307 -14.68 -0.53 -10.48
CA GLN A 307 -13.82 -0.67 -9.31
C GLN A 307 -13.90 0.57 -8.42
N ILE A 308 -13.68 0.36 -7.12
CA ILE A 308 -13.58 1.46 -6.14
C ILE A 308 -12.14 1.52 -5.62
N SER A 309 -11.53 2.67 -5.78
CA SER A 309 -10.22 3.00 -5.23
C SER A 309 -10.29 4.34 -4.49
N TYR A 310 -9.24 4.65 -3.75
CA TYR A 310 -9.10 5.93 -3.07
C TYR A 310 -7.74 6.52 -3.41
N ARG A 311 -7.72 7.84 -3.52
CA ARG A 311 -6.50 8.64 -3.71
C ARG A 311 -6.49 9.76 -2.66
N ILE A 312 -5.30 10.18 -2.25
CA ILE A 312 -5.11 11.45 -1.54
C ILE A 312 -4.71 12.49 -2.57
N MET A 313 -5.51 13.53 -2.71
CA MET A 313 -5.35 14.54 -3.74
C MET A 313 -5.47 15.94 -3.18
N LEU A 314 -4.78 16.89 -3.80
CA LEU A 314 -5.05 18.31 -3.68
C LEU A 314 -6.30 18.65 -4.49
N VAL A 315 -7.30 19.25 -3.85
CA VAL A 315 -8.55 19.67 -4.49
C VAL A 315 -8.86 21.11 -4.11
N PRO A 316 -9.49 21.91 -4.99
CA PRO A 316 -9.94 23.23 -4.60
C PRO A 316 -10.87 23.21 -3.39
N GLU A 317 -10.78 24.21 -2.52
CA GLU A 317 -11.68 24.31 -1.37
C GLU A 317 -13.16 24.44 -1.77
N SER A 318 -13.41 25.00 -2.95
CA SER A 318 -14.72 25.13 -3.57
C SER A 318 -15.20 23.88 -4.32
N ALA A 319 -14.42 22.80 -4.36
CA ALA A 319 -14.79 21.58 -5.08
C ALA A 319 -16.10 20.99 -4.52
N SER A 320 -16.95 20.51 -5.42
CA SER A 320 -18.15 19.75 -5.05
C SER A 320 -17.76 18.49 -4.28
N LYS A 321 -18.61 18.05 -3.33
CA LYS A 321 -18.32 16.83 -2.55
C LYS A 321 -18.34 15.55 -3.39
N SER A 322 -18.96 15.59 -4.56
CA SER A 322 -19.03 14.49 -5.52
C SER A 322 -19.38 15.04 -6.90
N GLY A 323 -18.99 14.31 -7.94
CA GLY A 323 -19.25 14.66 -9.33
C GLY A 323 -18.66 13.64 -10.28
N LEU A 324 -18.50 14.03 -11.54
CA LEU A 324 -17.71 13.29 -12.52
C LEU A 324 -16.23 13.52 -12.25
N LEU A 325 -15.38 12.53 -12.51
CA LEU A 325 -13.94 12.64 -12.29
C LEU A 325 -13.35 13.86 -13.01
N CYS A 326 -13.88 14.20 -14.18
CA CYS A 326 -13.49 15.38 -14.95
C CYS A 326 -13.90 16.73 -14.37
N ASP A 327 -14.68 16.76 -13.29
CA ASP A 327 -14.97 18.00 -12.57
C ASP A 327 -13.81 18.41 -11.63
N ILE A 328 -12.82 17.52 -11.41
CA ILE A 328 -11.58 17.83 -10.69
C ILE A 328 -10.44 18.00 -11.70
N ASP A 329 -9.70 19.09 -11.57
CA ASP A 329 -8.51 19.35 -12.37
C ASP A 329 -7.49 18.22 -12.19
N GLN A 330 -7.06 17.60 -13.29
CA GLN A 330 -5.98 16.60 -13.26
C GLN A 330 -4.60 17.24 -13.16
N TRP A 331 -4.50 18.54 -13.42
CA TRP A 331 -3.28 19.34 -13.33
C TRP A 331 -3.61 20.72 -12.78
N LEU A 332 -2.88 21.12 -11.75
CA LEU A 332 -3.05 22.39 -11.06
C LEU A 332 -1.97 23.36 -11.53
N SER A 333 -2.35 24.52 -12.06
CA SER A 333 -1.39 25.57 -12.38
C SER A 333 -0.93 26.25 -11.09
N VAL A 334 0.38 26.15 -10.81
CA VAL A 334 0.97 26.72 -9.59
C VAL A 334 1.79 27.95 -9.95
N GLY A 335 1.16 29.11 -9.83
CA GLY A 335 1.76 30.39 -10.22
C GLY A 335 1.92 30.51 -11.74
N SER A 336 2.99 31.18 -12.19
CA SER A 336 3.39 31.26 -13.59
C SER A 336 4.39 30.17 -14.00
N ASN A 337 4.69 29.25 -13.09
CA ASN A 337 5.95 28.51 -13.10
C ASN A 337 5.81 27.05 -13.56
N GLY A 338 4.61 26.48 -13.54
CA GLY A 338 4.40 25.10 -13.94
C GLY A 338 3.03 24.53 -13.58
N TYR A 339 2.92 23.22 -13.77
CA TYR A 339 1.75 22.40 -13.48
C TYR A 339 2.10 21.29 -12.50
N LEU A 340 1.19 21.03 -11.57
CA LEU A 340 1.33 20.00 -10.55
C LEU A 340 0.22 18.96 -10.72
N ASN A 341 0.59 17.69 -10.76
CA ASN A 341 -0.36 16.60 -10.59
C ASN A 341 -0.90 16.63 -9.15
N PRO A 342 -2.22 16.75 -8.93
CA PRO A 342 -2.80 16.89 -7.60
C PRO A 342 -2.68 15.62 -6.76
N MET A 343 -2.33 14.46 -7.34
CA MET A 343 -2.25 13.21 -6.62
C MET A 343 -0.99 13.15 -5.74
N ILE A 344 -1.19 13.09 -4.41
CA ILE A 344 -0.12 12.94 -3.42
C ILE A 344 0.10 11.46 -3.07
N LYS A 345 -0.98 10.68 -3.02
CA LYS A 345 -0.91 9.22 -2.80
C LYS A 345 -1.98 8.53 -3.62
N GLY A 346 -1.57 7.57 -4.44
CA GLY A 346 -2.45 6.79 -5.29
C GLY A 346 -2.83 5.43 -4.71
N ASN A 347 -3.93 4.90 -5.25
CA ASN A 347 -4.31 3.49 -5.27
C ASN A 347 -4.24 2.77 -3.93
N PHE A 348 -5.20 3.07 -3.05
CA PHE A 348 -5.47 2.26 -1.87
C PHE A 348 -6.98 2.08 -1.68
N ARG A 349 -7.40 1.18 -0.81
CA ARG A 349 -8.82 0.93 -0.57
C ARG A 349 -9.15 0.78 0.91
N PHE A 350 -10.07 1.64 1.36
CA PHE A 350 -10.72 1.49 2.64
C PHE A 350 -11.93 0.56 2.52
N VAL A 351 -12.09 -0.35 3.47
CA VAL A 351 -13.23 -1.28 3.52
C VAL A 351 -14.40 -0.72 4.32
N SER A 352 -14.22 0.40 5.03
CA SER A 352 -15.30 1.03 5.79
C SER A 352 -15.08 2.52 6.09
N GLN A 353 -16.16 3.22 6.40
CA GLN A 353 -16.07 4.59 6.92
C GLN A 353 -15.36 4.65 8.29
N LYS A 354 -15.43 3.59 9.10
CA LYS A 354 -14.71 3.49 10.38
C LYS A 354 -13.20 3.55 10.14
N GLU A 355 -12.72 2.86 9.12
CA GLU A 355 -11.30 2.86 8.73
C GLU A 355 -10.85 4.23 8.23
N ILE A 356 -11.65 4.89 7.36
CA ILE A 356 -11.41 6.28 6.94
C ILE A 356 -11.31 7.21 8.17
N ASN A 357 -12.23 7.06 9.12
CA ASN A 357 -12.25 7.87 10.34
C ASN A 357 -11.05 7.60 11.26
N ALA A 358 -10.51 6.38 11.25
CA ALA A 358 -9.30 6.03 11.99
C ALA A 358 -8.06 6.61 11.30
N PHE A 359 -7.94 6.43 9.99
CA PHE A 359 -6.85 6.98 9.18
C PHE A 359 -6.77 8.51 9.29
N THR A 360 -7.90 9.21 9.21
CA THR A 360 -7.92 10.69 9.32
C THR A 360 -7.55 11.24 10.70
N LYS A 361 -7.39 10.37 11.71
CA LYS A 361 -6.88 10.71 13.04
C LYS A 361 -5.43 10.24 13.26
N SER A 362 -4.88 9.49 12.32
CA SER A 362 -3.57 8.87 12.41
C SER A 362 -2.45 9.91 12.28
N VAL A 363 -1.22 9.48 12.59
CA VAL A 363 -0.02 10.29 12.32
C VAL A 363 0.19 10.40 10.81
N ALA A 364 0.05 9.31 10.07
CA ALA A 364 0.19 9.33 8.60
C ALA A 364 -0.68 10.38 7.93
N TRP A 365 -1.98 10.52 8.28
CA TRP A 365 -2.80 11.57 7.69
C TRP A 365 -2.29 12.99 8.01
N LYS A 366 -1.84 13.24 9.25
CA LYS A 366 -1.29 14.53 9.65
C LYS A 366 0.00 14.84 8.89
N ASP A 367 0.85 13.84 8.71
CA ASP A 367 2.12 13.96 8.01
C ASP A 367 1.89 14.26 6.52
N ILE A 368 0.92 13.60 5.89
CA ILE A 368 0.55 13.86 4.49
C ILE A 368 -0.02 15.27 4.32
N VAL A 369 -0.90 15.71 5.22
CA VAL A 369 -1.45 17.07 5.20
C VAL A 369 -0.34 18.11 5.39
N ARG A 370 0.62 17.84 6.29
CA ARG A 370 1.76 18.73 6.55
C ARG A 370 2.68 18.83 5.33
N PHE A 371 3.08 17.69 4.77
CA PHE A 371 3.88 17.63 3.55
C PHE A 371 3.23 18.45 2.44
N ALA A 372 1.99 18.12 2.07
CA ALA A 372 1.29 18.79 0.99
C ALA A 372 1.04 20.28 1.25
N GLY A 373 0.75 20.66 2.50
CA GLY A 373 0.59 22.08 2.88
C GLY A 373 1.89 22.88 2.96
N SER A 374 3.04 22.21 2.93
CA SER A 374 4.37 22.85 3.01
C SER A 374 5.05 23.06 1.67
N LEU A 375 4.46 22.53 0.58
CA LEU A 375 4.95 22.64 -0.79
C LEU A 375 5.11 24.11 -1.19
N GLN A 376 6.27 24.43 -1.74
CA GLN A 376 6.61 25.75 -2.29
C GLN A 376 7.28 25.59 -3.64
N PHE A 377 6.94 26.48 -4.58
CA PHE A 377 7.36 26.46 -5.98
C PHE A 377 7.99 27.81 -6.29
N SER A 378 9.17 27.82 -6.92
CA SER A 378 9.96 29.04 -7.20
C SER A 378 10.49 29.11 -8.60
#